data_AF-A0A833Z047-F1
#
_entry.id   AF-A0A833Z047-F1
#
_cell.length_a   1.000
_cell.length_b   1.000
_cell.length_c   1.000
_cell.angle_alpha   90.00
_cell.angle_beta   90.00
_cell.angle_gamma   90.00
#
_symmetry.space_group_name_H-M   'P 1'
#
loop_
_entity.id
_entity.type
_entity.pdbx_description
1 polymer ?
#
loop_
_entity_poly.entity_id
_entity_poly.type
_entity_poly.pdbx_seq_one_letter_code
_entity_poly.pdbx_strand_id
1 'polypeptide(L)'
;MGAKSVGPLQYASHMEPQVCVCTSEEPDGLHKFRVVRAAAQAPEDVGPREPVLRRRKGLTRTPEPEPSSAPRDPLNWFGILVPHSLRQAQASFREGLQLAAEMASLQSHISWGRSRLQELQEKVKQLELGAA
;
A
#
# COMPACT_ATOMS: atom_id res chain seq x y z
N MET A 1 -31.02 -23.69 15.84
CA MET A 1 -30.44 -23.19 14.58
C MET A 1 -28.93 -23.19 14.72
N GLY A 2 -28.27 -24.23 14.19
CA GLY A 2 -26.82 -24.36 14.31
C GLY A 2 -26.12 -23.39 13.36
N ALA A 3 -25.31 -22.50 13.90
CA ALA A 3 -24.31 -21.80 13.12
C ALA A 3 -23.37 -22.86 12.53
N LYS A 4 -23.62 -23.22 11.27
CA LYS A 4 -22.68 -24.03 10.49
C LYS A 4 -21.39 -23.23 10.48
N SER A 5 -20.35 -23.76 11.11
CA SER A 5 -19.03 -23.16 11.16
C SER A 5 -18.64 -22.66 9.77
N VAL A 6 -18.45 -21.34 9.63
CA VAL A 6 -17.71 -20.81 8.50
C VAL A 6 -16.34 -21.51 8.48
N GLY A 7 -15.88 -21.92 7.30
CA GLY A 7 -14.56 -22.55 7.16
C GLY A 7 -13.45 -21.67 7.78
N PRO A 8 -12.26 -22.23 8.06
CA PRO A 8 -11.16 -21.46 8.61
C PRO A 8 -10.94 -20.20 7.76
N LEU A 9 -10.88 -19.05 8.44
CA LEU A 9 -10.68 -17.75 7.83
C LEU A 9 -9.44 -17.81 6.93
N GLN A 10 -9.58 -17.53 5.63
CA GLN A 10 -8.47 -17.52 4.67
C GLN A 10 -7.62 -16.25 4.76
N TYR A 11 -7.61 -15.61 5.93
CA TYR A 11 -6.87 -14.37 6.18
C TYR A 11 -5.55 -14.69 6.87
N ALA A 12 -4.54 -13.91 6.55
CA ALA A 12 -3.28 -13.90 7.29
C ALA A 12 -3.53 -13.56 8.77
N SER A 13 -2.72 -14.12 9.68
CA SER A 13 -2.66 -13.68 11.08
C SER A 13 -2.14 -12.24 11.24
N HIS A 14 -1.54 -11.68 10.19
CA HIS A 14 -0.99 -10.33 10.12
C HIS A 14 -1.36 -9.68 8.78
N MET A 15 -1.87 -8.45 8.79
CA MET A 15 -2.15 -7.70 7.56
C MET A 15 -0.95 -6.85 7.17
N GLU A 16 -0.35 -7.13 6.01
CA GLU A 16 0.70 -6.28 5.43
C GLU A 16 0.09 -5.27 4.46
N PRO A 17 0.45 -3.98 4.55
CA PRO A 17 0.04 -3.00 3.55
C PRO A 17 0.72 -3.30 2.21
N GLN A 18 -0.08 -3.36 1.14
CA GLN A 18 0.45 -3.52 -0.22
C GLN A 18 1.18 -2.26 -0.72
N VAL A 19 0.79 -1.11 -0.17
CA VAL A 19 1.31 0.20 -0.55
C VAL A 19 1.49 1.04 0.71
N CYS A 20 2.64 1.70 0.81
CA CYS A 20 3.01 2.59 1.91
C CYS A 20 3.31 3.99 1.37
N VAL A 21 3.07 5.02 2.19
CA VAL A 21 3.56 6.38 1.92
C VAL A 21 4.79 6.60 2.78
N CYS A 22 5.90 6.95 2.15
CA CYS A 22 7.14 7.32 2.80
C CYS A 22 7.35 8.82 2.66
N THR A 23 7.84 9.46 3.71
CA THR A 23 8.35 10.82 3.72
C THR A 23 9.86 10.79 3.69
N SER A 24 10.47 11.60 2.83
CA SER A 24 11.90 11.91 2.88
C SER A 24 12.08 13.41 2.98
N GLU A 25 13.10 13.84 3.71
CA GLU A 25 13.53 15.23 3.74
C GLU A 25 14.58 15.46 2.64
N GLU A 26 14.33 16.43 1.76
CA GLU A 26 15.29 16.91 0.77
C GLU A 26 16.32 17.86 1.44
N PRO A 27 17.50 18.08 0.83
CA PRO A 27 18.57 18.90 1.41
C PRO A 27 18.16 20.32 1.82
N ASP A 28 17.10 20.84 1.20
CA ASP A 28 16.56 22.18 1.44
C ASP A 28 15.56 22.23 2.62
N GLY A 29 15.44 21.13 3.38
CA GLY A 29 14.48 20.96 4.49
C GLY A 29 13.04 20.67 4.02
N LEU A 30 12.87 20.34 2.74
CA LEU A 30 11.57 20.10 2.12
C LEU A 30 11.15 18.65 2.30
N HIS A 31 9.91 18.42 2.76
CA HIS A 31 9.36 17.07 2.81
C HIS A 31 8.82 16.65 1.44
N LYS A 32 9.24 15.46 1.02
CA LYS A 32 8.78 14.80 -0.20
C LYS A 32 8.08 13.51 0.17
N PHE A 33 6.89 13.33 -0.37
CA PHE A 33 6.06 12.15 -0.14
C PHE A 33 6.17 11.24 -1.35
N ARG A 34 6.41 9.95 -1.11
CA ARG A 34 6.47 8.92 -2.15
C ARG A 34 5.61 7.73 -1.76
N VAL A 35 4.80 7.29 -2.71
CA VAL A 35 4.10 6.01 -2.59
C VAL A 35 5.04 4.88 -3.01
N VAL A 36 5.21 3.90 -2.14
CA VAL A 36 6.09 2.73 -2.34
C VAL A 36 5.24 1.47 -2.26
N ARG A 37 5.40 0.57 -3.23
CA ARG A 37 4.79 -0.77 -3.17
C ARG A 37 5.64 -1.67 -2.28
N ALA A 38 5.01 -2.39 -1.35
CA ALA A 38 5.67 -3.46 -0.63
C ALA A 38 6.08 -4.54 -1.65
N ALA A 39 7.36 -4.94 -1.65
CA ALA A 39 7.93 -5.81 -2.68
C ALA A 39 7.09 -7.09 -2.90
N ALA A 40 6.50 -7.23 -4.07
CA ALA A 40 5.77 -8.44 -4.49
C ALA A 40 6.67 -9.29 -5.39
N GLN A 41 6.81 -10.58 -5.09
CA GLN A 41 7.12 -11.56 -6.13
C GLN A 41 5.98 -11.57 -7.15
N ALA A 42 6.32 -11.84 -8.41
CA ALA A 42 5.39 -11.88 -9.53
C ALA A 42 4.18 -12.79 -9.24
N PRO A 43 2.99 -12.49 -9.78
CA PRO A 43 1.81 -13.33 -9.59
C PRO A 43 2.08 -14.73 -10.15
N GLU A 44 1.82 -15.76 -9.35
CA GLU A 44 1.80 -17.13 -9.84
C GLU A 44 0.70 -17.25 -10.91
N ASP A 45 1.10 -17.76 -12.07
CA ASP A 45 0.20 -18.08 -13.18
C ASP A 45 -0.67 -19.28 -12.81
N VAL A 46 -1.90 -19.02 -12.34
CA VAL A 46 -2.91 -20.06 -12.09
C VAL A 46 -3.72 -20.29 -13.38
N GLY A 47 -3.06 -20.88 -14.38
CA GLY A 47 -3.72 -21.60 -15.47
C GLY A 47 -4.05 -23.04 -15.05
N PRO A 48 -5.12 -23.68 -15.58
CA PRO A 48 -5.56 -24.99 -15.09
C PRO A 48 -4.54 -26.07 -15.46
N ARG A 49 -3.86 -26.63 -14.45
CA ARG A 49 -3.16 -27.92 -14.56
C ARG A 49 -4.08 -29.03 -14.08
N GLU A 50 -5.01 -29.46 -14.94
CA GLU A 50 -5.51 -30.84 -14.87
C GLU A 50 -4.57 -31.70 -15.73
N PRO A 51 -4.07 -32.85 -15.25
CA PRO A 51 -4.95 -34.02 -15.09
C PRO A 51 -4.52 -34.99 -13.98
N VAL A 52 -5.35 -35.24 -12.96
CA VAL A 52 -5.34 -36.56 -12.29
C VAL A 52 -6.73 -36.87 -11.73
N LEU A 53 -7.58 -37.50 -12.54
CA LEU A 53 -8.62 -38.35 -12.00
C LEU A 53 -7.98 -39.62 -11.41
N ARG A 54 -8.35 -39.90 -10.16
CA ARG A 54 -8.15 -41.14 -9.37
C ARG A 54 -6.79 -41.30 -8.66
N ARG A 55 -6.82 -41.25 -7.32
CA ARG A 55 -6.37 -42.40 -6.47
C ARG A 55 -7.10 -42.45 -5.14
N ARG A 56 -7.28 -43.69 -4.66
CA ARG A 56 -8.11 -44.15 -3.54
C ARG A 56 -7.44 -43.92 -2.17
N LYS A 57 -8.30 -44.00 -1.14
CA LYS A 57 -8.08 -44.10 0.31
C LYS A 57 -6.74 -44.77 0.71
N GLY A 58 -5.89 -44.00 1.41
CA GLY A 58 -4.69 -44.48 2.09
C GLY A 58 -4.12 -43.36 2.96
N LEU A 59 -4.16 -43.54 4.28
CA LEU A 59 -3.59 -42.65 5.27
C LEU A 59 -2.06 -42.74 5.20
N THR A 60 -1.41 -41.73 4.65
CA THR A 60 0.02 -41.48 4.84
C THR A 60 0.21 -40.00 5.12
N ARG A 61 0.72 -39.70 6.33
CA ARG A 61 1.19 -38.38 6.75
C ARG A 61 2.36 -37.98 5.85
N THR A 62 2.13 -36.99 5.00
CA THR A 62 3.16 -36.27 4.22
C THR A 62 3.39 -34.92 4.92
N PRO A 63 4.63 -34.39 4.91
CA PRO A 63 5.05 -33.34 5.83
C PRO A 63 4.24 -32.06 5.64
N GLU A 64 4.00 -31.41 6.77
CA GLU A 64 3.31 -30.13 6.88
C GLU A 64 3.91 -29.15 5.84
N PRO A 65 3.13 -28.66 4.87
CA PRO A 65 3.60 -27.54 4.07
C PRO A 65 3.80 -26.37 5.01
N GLU A 66 5.04 -25.86 5.04
CA GLU A 66 5.43 -24.56 5.60
C GLU A 66 4.29 -23.57 5.46
N PRO A 67 3.99 -22.73 6.49
CA PRO A 67 2.85 -21.83 6.47
C PRO A 67 2.93 -20.98 5.21
N SER A 68 2.14 -21.34 4.22
CA SER A 68 2.07 -20.64 2.96
C SER A 68 1.76 -19.20 3.32
N SER A 69 2.66 -18.29 2.96
CA SER A 69 2.49 -16.88 3.25
C SER A 69 1.10 -16.49 2.75
N ALA A 70 0.26 -16.08 3.69
CA ALA A 70 -1.12 -15.79 3.38
C ALA A 70 -1.18 -14.75 2.25
N PRO A 71 -2.22 -14.80 1.39
CA PRO A 71 -2.23 -13.98 0.18
C PRO A 71 -2.02 -12.50 0.51
N ARG A 72 -0.94 -11.92 -0.01
CA ARG A 72 -0.57 -10.52 0.22
C ARG A 72 -1.56 -9.54 -0.40
N ASP A 73 -2.21 -9.92 -1.49
CA ASP A 73 -3.30 -9.11 -2.02
C ASP A 73 -4.60 -9.43 -1.25
N PRO A 74 -5.18 -8.45 -0.54
CA PRO A 74 -6.42 -8.67 0.20
C PRO A 74 -7.59 -9.12 -0.68
N LEU A 75 -7.55 -8.86 -1.99
CA LEU A 75 -8.57 -9.35 -2.91
C LEU A 75 -8.52 -10.87 -3.08
N ASN A 76 -7.36 -11.50 -2.91
CA ASN A 76 -7.22 -12.95 -3.04
C ASN A 76 -7.90 -13.71 -1.88
N TRP A 77 -8.22 -13.02 -0.78
CA TRP A 77 -9.00 -13.61 0.31
C TRP A 77 -10.45 -13.91 -0.09
N PHE A 78 -10.94 -13.35 -1.20
CA PHE A 78 -12.26 -13.64 -1.77
C PHE A 78 -12.24 -14.82 -2.77
N GLY A 79 -11.08 -15.50 -2.91
CA GLY A 79 -10.91 -16.59 -3.85
C GLY A 79 -11.10 -16.15 -5.31
N ILE A 80 -11.70 -17.02 -6.13
CA ILE A 80 -11.90 -16.77 -7.57
C ILE A 80 -12.96 -15.69 -7.83
N LEU A 81 -13.91 -15.51 -6.89
CA LEU A 81 -15.06 -14.62 -7.05
C LEU A 81 -14.86 -13.29 -6.32
N VAL A 82 -13.86 -12.52 -6.74
CA VAL A 82 -13.69 -11.14 -6.26
C VAL A 82 -14.70 -10.23 -6.95
N PRO A 83 -15.60 -9.55 -6.21
CA PRO A 83 -16.50 -8.55 -6.77
C PRO A 83 -15.75 -7.48 -7.59
N HIS A 84 -16.28 -7.14 -8.77
CA HIS A 84 -15.67 -6.14 -9.65
C HIS A 84 -15.50 -4.77 -8.95
N SER A 85 -16.48 -4.38 -8.13
CA SER A 85 -16.42 -3.16 -7.33
C SER A 85 -15.22 -3.11 -6.37
N LEU A 86 -14.83 -4.24 -5.78
CA LEU A 86 -13.65 -4.30 -4.89
C LEU A 86 -12.34 -4.19 -5.67
N ARG A 87 -12.26 -4.82 -6.85
CA ARG A 87 -11.12 -4.64 -7.76
C ARG A 87 -10.96 -3.19 -8.16
N GLN A 88 -12.06 -2.55 -8.55
CA GLN A 88 -12.08 -1.15 -8.93
C GLN A 88 -11.72 -0.24 -7.75
N ALA A 89 -12.31 -0.46 -6.57
CA ALA A 89 -12.03 0.34 -5.39
C ALA A 89 -10.55 0.26 -4.98
N GLN A 90 -9.94 -0.92 -5.00
CA GLN A 90 -8.51 -1.06 -4.69
C GLN A 90 -7.63 -0.36 -5.74
N ALA A 91 -7.96 -0.46 -7.03
CA ALA A 91 -7.23 0.24 -8.09
C ALA A 91 -7.34 1.77 -7.95
N SER A 92 -8.56 2.29 -7.82
CA SER A 92 -8.82 3.72 -7.63
C SER A 92 -8.20 4.26 -6.34
N PHE A 93 -8.17 3.47 -5.26
CA PHE A 93 -7.48 3.86 -4.03
C PHE A 93 -5.97 4.01 -4.23
N ARG A 94 -5.32 3.09 -4.95
CA ARG A 94 -3.88 3.19 -5.25
C ARG A 94 -3.56 4.45 -6.06
N GLU A 95 -4.39 4.76 -7.06
CA GLU A 95 -4.26 5.98 -7.87
C GLU A 95 -4.49 7.25 -7.03
N GLY A 96 -5.56 7.26 -6.22
CA GLY A 96 -5.86 8.37 -5.31
C GLY A 96 -4.75 8.63 -4.31
N LEU A 97 -4.11 7.57 -3.78
CA LEU A 97 -2.98 7.69 -2.86
C LEU A 97 -1.74 8.30 -3.53
N GLN A 98 -1.48 7.94 -4.79
CA GLN A 98 -0.40 8.53 -5.59
C GLN A 98 -0.63 10.04 -5.76
N LEU A 99 -1.83 10.44 -6.17
CA LEU A 99 -2.19 11.85 -6.31
C LEU A 99 -2.08 12.60 -4.98
N ALA A 100 -2.55 12.01 -3.88
CA ALA A 100 -2.46 12.61 -2.56
C ALA A 100 -1.01 12.87 -2.12
N ALA A 101 -0.09 11.94 -2.40
CA ALA A 101 1.33 12.12 -2.11
C ALA A 101 1.96 13.25 -2.95
N GLU A 102 1.60 13.35 -4.23
CA GLU A 102 2.05 14.45 -5.10
C GLU A 102 1.52 15.79 -4.62
N MET A 103 0.23 15.87 -4.26
CA MET A 103 -0.40 17.06 -3.70
C MET A 103 0.26 17.47 -2.38
N ALA A 104 0.51 16.53 -1.47
CA ALA A 104 1.18 16.80 -0.20
C ALA A 104 2.60 17.35 -0.41
N SER A 105 3.35 16.77 -1.36
CA SER A 105 4.68 17.26 -1.71
C SER A 105 4.61 18.69 -2.25
N LEU A 106 3.68 18.98 -3.16
CA LEU A 106 3.46 20.33 -3.69
C LEU A 106 3.07 21.33 -2.59
N GLN A 107 2.20 20.92 -1.66
CA GLN A 107 1.82 21.75 -0.52
C GLN A 107 3.03 22.08 0.37
N SER A 108 3.91 21.10 0.62
CA SER A 108 5.17 21.34 1.34
C SER A 108 6.04 22.38 0.63
N HIS A 109 6.23 22.27 -0.69
CA HIS A 109 6.98 23.28 -1.47
C HIS A 109 6.37 24.68 -1.38
N ILE A 110 5.05 24.80 -1.51
CA ILE A 110 4.36 26.11 -1.42
C ILE A 110 4.53 26.70 -0.02
N SER A 111 4.37 25.89 1.04
CA SER A 111 4.49 26.34 2.43
C SER A 111 5.90 26.85 2.75
N TRP A 112 6.93 26.14 2.26
CA TRP A 112 8.32 26.54 2.38
C TRP A 112 8.59 27.86 1.66
N GLY A 113 8.12 28.00 0.41
CA GLY A 113 8.30 29.22 -0.36
C GLY A 113 7.64 30.44 0.29
N ARG A 114 6.43 30.26 0.86
CA ARG A 114 5.75 31.32 1.63
C ARG A 114 6.55 31.75 2.86
N SER A 115 7.06 30.77 3.61
CA SER A 115 7.86 31.04 4.81
C SER A 115 9.15 31.80 4.46
N ARG A 116 9.82 31.40 3.37
CA ARG A 116 11.04 32.07 2.88
C ARG A 116 10.78 33.51 2.44
N LEU A 117 9.67 33.76 1.75
CA LEU A 117 9.29 35.11 1.34
C LEU A 117 9.02 36.02 2.55
N GLN A 118 8.30 35.52 3.56
CA GLN A 118 8.04 36.27 4.79
C GLN A 118 9.35 36.62 5.51
N GLU A 119 10.27 35.66 5.64
CA GLU A 119 11.58 35.89 6.25
C GLU A 119 12.37 36.99 5.53
N LEU A 120 12.37 36.98 4.20
CA LEU A 120 13.04 38.00 3.40
C LEU A 120 12.37 39.37 3.54
N GLN A 121 11.04 39.42 3.56
CA GLN A 121 10.31 40.68 3.76
C GLN A 121 10.61 41.31 5.11
N GLU A 122 10.68 40.52 6.19
CA GLU A 122 11.04 41.04 7.51
C GLU A 122 12.49 41.54 7.54
N LYS A 123 13.42 40.82 6.89
CA LYS A 123 14.82 41.27 6.75
C LYS A 123 14.92 42.60 6.01
N VAL A 124 14.16 42.78 4.93
CA VAL A 124 14.12 44.05 4.18
C VAL A 124 13.63 45.18 5.08
N LYS A 125 12.52 45.00 5.80
CA LYS A 125 12.00 46.03 6.73
C LYS A 125 13.01 46.42 7.81
N GLN A 126 13.75 45.44 8.36
CA GLN A 126 14.76 45.75 9.38
C GLN A 126 15.94 46.55 8.82
N LEU A 127 16.38 46.27 7.60
CA LEU A 127 17.43 47.03 6.95
C LEU A 127 16.98 48.46 6.62
N GLU A 128 15.72 48.65 6.23
CA GLU A 128 15.14 49.97 6.00
C GLU A 128 15.04 50.79 7.28
N LEU A 129 14.67 50.17 8.41
CA LEU A 129 14.60 50.83 9.72
C LEU A 129 15.97 51.14 10.34
N GLY A 130 16.99 50.34 10.04
CA GLY A 130 18.36 50.56 10.52
C GLY A 130 19.18 51.57 9.70
N ALA A 131 18.67 51.99 8.55
CA ALA A 131 19.31 52.97 7.67
C ALA A 131 18.78 54.41 7.84
N ALA A 132 17.76 54.61 8.69
CA ALA A 132 17.18 55.90 9.06
C ALA A 132 17.68 56.36 10.42
#